data_AF-A0A1M3TEG4-F1
#
_entry.id   AF-A0A1M3TEG4-F1
#
_cell.length_a   1.000
_cell.length_b   1.000
_cell.length_c   1.000
_cell.angle_alpha   90.00
_cell.angle_beta   90.00
_cell.angle_gamma   90.00
#
_symmetry.space_group_name_H-M   'P 1'
#
loop_
_entity.id
_entity.type
_entity.pdbx_description
1 polymer ?
#
loop_
_entity_poly.entity_id
_entity_poly.type
_entity_poly.pdbx_seq_one_letter_code
_entity_poly.pdbx_strand_id
1 'polypeptide(L)'
;MHGVTDHTAGLVYEGQSGALSESISDVFACVVEQWWRGQGVEEADWVVGRGVCVWPKGKKGAVAGVREMGLRSLKAPGTAYDDAVLGRDGQPSHMNGFVYTEKDNGGVH
;
A
#
# COMPACT_ATOMS: atom_id res chain seq x y z
N MET A 1 8.65 1.15 -7.57
CA MET A 1 9.06 2.11 -8.62
C MET A 1 10.11 3.12 -8.11
N HIS A 2 10.85 2.83 -7.03
CA HIS A 2 11.84 3.77 -6.46
C HIS A 2 12.89 4.24 -7.45
N GLY A 3 13.35 3.38 -8.36
CA GLY A 3 14.34 3.77 -9.37
C GLY A 3 13.89 4.95 -10.26
N VAL A 4 12.60 5.15 -10.52
CA VAL A 4 12.14 6.30 -11.33
C VAL A 4 11.99 7.55 -10.47
N THR A 5 11.44 7.43 -9.26
CA THR A 5 11.24 8.57 -8.35
C THR A 5 12.57 9.13 -7.85
N ASP A 6 13.52 8.25 -7.50
CA ASP A 6 14.86 8.61 -7.03
C ASP A 6 15.66 9.35 -8.12
N HIS A 7 15.52 8.96 -9.39
CA HIS A 7 16.29 9.54 -10.51
C HIS A 7 15.62 10.76 -11.17
N THR A 8 14.41 11.14 -10.76
CA THR A 8 13.71 12.29 -11.35
C THR A 8 13.44 13.40 -10.33
N ALA A 9 12.84 13.06 -9.19
CA ALA A 9 12.41 14.04 -8.18
C ALA A 9 13.43 14.23 -7.03
N GLY A 10 14.36 13.28 -6.83
CA GLY A 10 15.37 13.35 -5.78
C GLY A 10 14.78 13.45 -4.38
N LEU A 11 13.59 12.85 -4.17
CA LEU A 11 12.92 12.88 -2.87
C LEU A 11 13.75 12.11 -1.85
N VAL A 12 14.12 12.78 -0.75
CA VAL A 12 14.77 12.11 0.38
C VAL A 12 13.78 11.09 0.94
N TYR A 13 14.23 9.84 1.09
CA TYR A 13 13.42 8.73 1.59
C TYR A 13 13.29 8.79 3.12
N GLU A 14 12.67 9.86 3.60
CA GLU A 14 12.42 10.16 5.01
C GLU A 14 11.20 11.08 5.18
N GLY A 15 10.43 10.87 6.24
CA GLY A 15 9.26 11.68 6.60
C GLY A 15 8.28 11.83 5.44
N GLN A 16 7.76 13.04 5.26
CA GLN A 16 6.76 13.32 4.22
C GLN A 16 7.31 13.19 2.79
N SER A 17 8.60 13.45 2.54
CA SER A 17 9.17 13.26 1.20
C SER A 17 9.30 11.79 0.86
N GLY A 18 9.66 10.94 1.84
CA GLY A 18 9.63 9.49 1.68
C GLY A 18 8.23 8.96 1.46
N ALA A 19 7.26 9.41 2.27
CA ALA A 19 5.84 9.05 2.10
C ALA A 19 5.28 9.45 0.72
N LEU A 20 5.71 10.60 0.18
CA LEU A 20 5.36 11.01 -1.18
C LEU A 20 6.00 10.09 -2.24
N SER A 21 7.25 9.67 -2.02
CA SER A 21 7.95 8.74 -2.93
C SER A 21 7.27 7.37 -3.00
N GLU A 22 6.84 6.85 -1.84
CA GLU A 22 6.03 5.62 -1.75
C GLU A 22 4.68 5.79 -2.45
N SER A 23 3.96 6.89 -2.16
CA SER A 23 2.66 7.17 -2.79
C SER A 23 2.74 7.21 -4.32
N ILE A 24 3.77 7.86 -4.87
CA ILE A 24 4.00 7.88 -6.33
C ILE A 24 4.27 6.46 -6.85
N SER A 25 5.06 5.67 -6.14
CA SER A 25 5.34 4.29 -6.52
C SER A 25 4.09 3.42 -6.55
N ASP A 26 3.22 3.56 -5.55
CA ASP A 26 1.94 2.83 -5.45
C ASP A 26 0.97 3.23 -6.57
N VAL A 27 0.86 4.54 -6.89
CA VAL A 27 0.04 5.02 -8.01
C VAL A 27 0.50 4.40 -9.32
N PHE A 28 1.81 4.42 -9.60
CA PHE A 28 2.34 3.81 -10.81
C PHE A 28 2.11 2.30 -10.85
N ALA A 29 2.23 1.60 -9.71
CA ALA A 29 1.93 0.17 -9.65
C ALA A 29 0.47 -0.12 -10.05
N CYS A 30 -0.49 0.63 -9.50
CA CYS A 30 -1.90 0.51 -9.86
C CYS A 30 -2.16 0.84 -11.33
N VAL A 31 -1.55 1.90 -11.88
CA VAL A 31 -1.71 2.27 -13.30
C VAL A 31 -1.16 1.19 -14.23
N VAL A 32 -0.02 0.58 -13.91
CA VAL A 32 0.54 -0.53 -14.69
C VAL A 32 -0.37 -1.76 -14.64
N GLU A 33 -0.93 -2.07 -13.47
CA GLU A 33 -1.91 -3.16 -13.33
C GLU A 33 -3.18 -2.90 -14.15
N GLN A 34 -3.73 -1.69 -14.06
CA GLN A 34 -4.91 -1.26 -14.85
C GLN A 34 -4.64 -1.40 -16.34
N TRP A 35 -3.48 -0.92 -16.81
CA TRP A 35 -3.06 -1.04 -18.20
C TRP A 35 -2.98 -2.51 -18.64
N TRP A 36 -2.34 -3.36 -17.82
CA TRP A 36 -2.22 -4.79 -18.11
C TRP A 36 -3.57 -5.52 -18.19
N ARG A 37 -4.53 -5.11 -17.35
CA ARG A 37 -5.89 -5.70 -17.30
C ARG A 37 -6.88 -5.04 -18.25
N GLY A 38 -6.51 -3.95 -18.92
CA GLY A 38 -7.41 -3.16 -19.76
C GLY A 38 -8.55 -2.50 -18.99
N GLN A 39 -8.32 -2.13 -17.73
CA GLN A 39 -9.32 -1.54 -16.84
C GLN A 39 -9.35 -0.01 -16.96
N GLY A 40 -10.55 0.56 -16.90
CA GLY A 40 -10.75 1.98 -16.66
C GLY A 40 -10.54 2.36 -15.18
N VAL A 41 -10.44 3.67 -14.92
CA VAL A 41 -10.23 4.25 -13.58
C VAL A 41 -11.28 3.78 -12.56
N GLU A 42 -12.54 3.70 -12.98
CA GLU A 42 -13.67 3.30 -12.12
C GLU A 42 -13.76 1.78 -11.88
N GLU A 43 -13.17 0.99 -12.78
CA GLU A 43 -13.14 -0.47 -12.69
C GLU A 43 -11.98 -0.98 -11.83
N ALA A 44 -10.94 -0.17 -11.69
CA ALA A 44 -9.79 -0.46 -10.88
C ALA A 44 -10.14 -0.49 -9.39
N ASP A 45 -9.56 -1.45 -8.67
CA ASP A 45 -9.76 -1.58 -7.23
C ASP A 45 -8.89 -0.61 -6.41
N TRP A 46 -7.81 -0.12 -7.00
CA TRP A 46 -6.80 0.75 -6.37
C TRP A 46 -6.14 0.10 -5.14
N VAL A 47 -5.91 -1.21 -5.20
CA VAL A 47 -5.26 -2.00 -4.14
C VAL A 47 -3.86 -2.43 -4.56
N VAL A 48 -2.87 -2.17 -3.71
CA VAL A 48 -1.48 -2.55 -3.95
C VAL A 48 -1.18 -3.89 -3.31
N GLY A 49 -0.53 -4.80 -4.04
CA GLY A 49 -0.06 -6.08 -3.50
C GLY A 49 -1.17 -7.11 -3.25
N ARG A 50 -2.29 -7.04 -3.98
CA ARG A 50 -3.38 -8.02 -3.89
C ARG A 50 -2.83 -9.44 -4.06
N GLY A 51 -3.15 -10.32 -3.12
CA GLY A 51 -2.73 -11.73 -3.20
C GLY A 51 -1.28 -12.03 -2.82
N VAL A 52 -0.49 -11.01 -2.43
CA VAL A 52 0.90 -11.19 -1.98
C VAL A 52 0.97 -11.79 -0.57
N CYS A 53 -0.03 -11.54 0.27
CA CYS A 53 -0.12 -12.07 1.64
C CYS A 53 -0.44 -13.58 1.63
N VAL A 54 0.53 -14.42 1.28
CA VAL A 54 0.38 -15.89 1.30
C VAL A 54 0.65 -16.43 2.70
N TRP A 55 -0.39 -16.91 3.37
CA TRP A 55 -0.21 -17.69 4.58
C TRP A 55 0.45 -19.04 4.26
N PRO A 56 1.48 -19.47 5.02
CA PRO A 56 1.91 -20.86 5.00
C PRO A 56 0.70 -21.75 5.31
N LYS A 57 0.47 -22.77 4.45
CA LYS A 57 -0.61 -23.75 4.66
C LYS A 57 -0.56 -24.25 6.11
N GLY A 58 -1.64 -24.05 6.87
CA GLY A 58 -1.82 -24.63 8.21
C GLY A 58 -1.85 -23.64 9.38
N LYS A 59 -1.68 -22.32 9.19
CA LYS A 59 -1.95 -21.36 10.28
C LYS A 59 -3.47 -21.15 10.45
N LYS A 60 -4.01 -21.61 11.58
CA LYS A 60 -5.38 -21.32 12.03
C LYS A 60 -5.49 -19.83 12.38
N GLY A 61 -6.51 -19.14 11.86
CA GLY A 61 -6.81 -17.74 12.19
C GLY A 61 -6.71 -16.75 11.03
N ALA A 62 -6.23 -17.16 9.86
CA ALA A 62 -6.36 -16.37 8.65
C ALA A 62 -7.84 -16.35 8.22
N VAL A 63 -8.54 -15.24 8.44
CA VAL A 63 -9.96 -15.09 8.10
C VAL A 63 -10.07 -14.08 6.96
N ALA A 64 -10.87 -14.44 5.95
CA ALA A 64 -11.07 -13.81 4.63
C ALA A 64 -9.93 -14.06 3.62
N GLY A 65 -10.32 -14.54 2.44
CA GLY A 65 -9.42 -15.20 1.50
C GLY A 65 -8.23 -14.33 1.08
N VAL A 66 -7.04 -14.93 1.15
CA VAL A 66 -5.74 -14.43 0.64
C VAL A 66 -5.84 -13.71 -0.71
N ARG A 67 -6.85 -14.04 -1.53
CA ARG A 67 -7.07 -13.49 -2.87
C ARG A 67 -7.58 -12.05 -2.89
N GLU A 68 -8.19 -11.55 -1.81
CA GLU A 68 -8.79 -10.21 -1.80
C GLU A 68 -8.02 -9.19 -0.95
N MET A 69 -7.11 -9.64 -0.08
CA MET A 69 -6.30 -8.75 0.76
C MET A 69 -5.14 -8.17 -0.04
N GLY A 70 -4.92 -6.87 0.13
CA GLY A 70 -3.74 -6.15 -0.34
C GLY A 70 -2.89 -5.67 0.83
N LEU A 71 -1.72 -5.13 0.49
CA LEU A 71 -0.86 -4.45 1.46
C LEU A 71 -1.38 -3.05 1.77
N ARG A 72 -1.89 -2.35 0.77
CA ARG A 72 -2.35 -0.95 0.85
C ARG A 72 -3.56 -0.72 -0.04
N SER A 73 -4.37 0.27 0.33
CA SER A 73 -5.57 0.68 -0.42
C SER A 73 -5.49 2.18 -0.68
N LEU A 74 -5.31 2.57 -1.95
CA LEU A 74 -5.28 3.99 -2.34
C LEU A 74 -6.69 4.61 -2.33
N LYS A 75 -7.72 3.78 -2.55
CA LYS A 75 -9.12 4.22 -2.51
C LYS A 75 -9.63 4.48 -1.09
N ALA A 76 -9.13 3.69 -0.13
CA ALA A 76 -9.50 3.79 1.28
C ALA A 76 -8.32 3.33 2.16
N PRO A 77 -7.34 4.20 2.48
CA PRO A 77 -6.24 3.85 3.38
C PRO A 77 -6.74 3.39 4.76
N GLY A 78 -6.10 2.39 5.35
CA GLY A 78 -6.51 1.80 6.64
C GLY A 78 -7.54 0.67 6.50
N THR A 79 -7.82 0.21 5.29
CA THR A 79 -8.82 -0.85 5.01
C THR A 79 -8.30 -1.98 4.14
N ALA A 80 -7.00 -2.05 3.84
CA ALA A 80 -6.45 -3.06 2.93
C ALA A 80 -6.54 -4.49 3.52
N TYR A 81 -6.43 -4.61 4.85
CA TYR A 81 -6.54 -5.87 5.57
C TYR A 81 -7.05 -5.67 7.02
N ASP A 82 -7.70 -6.71 7.54
CA ASP A 82 -8.07 -6.89 8.94
C ASP A 82 -7.99 -8.39 9.24
N ASP A 83 -6.82 -8.84 9.70
CA ASP A 83 -6.48 -10.25 9.85
C ASP A 83 -5.98 -10.53 11.27
N ALA A 84 -6.34 -11.69 11.83
CA ALA A 84 -6.03 -12.02 13.23
C ALA A 84 -4.52 -12.16 13.51
N VAL A 85 -3.69 -12.26 12.48
CA VAL A 85 -2.24 -12.43 12.61
C VAL A 85 -1.47 -11.21 12.11
N LEU A 86 -1.87 -10.60 10.98
CA LEU A 86 -1.25 -9.34 10.50
C LEU A 86 -1.71 -8.12 11.30
N GLY A 87 -2.80 -8.25 12.06
CA GLY A 87 -3.50 -7.13 12.65
C GLY A 87 -4.33 -6.39 11.62
N ARG A 88 -4.58 -5.11 11.90
CA ARG A 88 -5.36 -4.23 11.05
C ARG A 88 -4.46 -3.24 10.32
N ASP A 89 -4.83 -2.90 9.10
CA ASP A 89 -4.20 -1.80 8.35
C ASP A 89 -4.29 -0.49 9.15
N GLY A 90 -3.13 0.06 9.49
CA GLY A 90 -2.98 1.25 10.32
C GLY A 90 -2.75 2.54 9.54
N GLN A 91 -2.81 2.50 8.20
CA GLN A 91 -2.48 3.66 7.38
C GLN A 91 -3.49 4.81 7.57
N PRO A 92 -3.03 6.05 7.75
CA PRO A 92 -3.92 7.20 7.89
C PRO A 92 -4.54 7.58 6.55
N SER A 93 -5.84 7.89 6.56
CA SER A 93 -6.58 8.37 5.38
C SER A 93 -6.71 9.90 5.30
N HIS A 94 -6.24 10.61 6.31
CA HIS A 94 -6.30 12.07 6.38
C HIS A 94 -5.17 12.64 7.26
N MET A 95 -4.73 13.87 6.98
CA MET A 95 -3.58 14.51 7.67
C MET A 95 -3.79 14.75 9.17
N ASN A 96 -5.03 14.78 9.64
CA ASN A 96 -5.32 14.83 11.09
C ASN A 96 -4.98 13.51 11.80
N GLY A 97 -4.85 12.41 11.06
CA GLY A 97 -4.36 11.13 11.53
C GLY A 97 -2.87 10.92 11.25
N PHE A 98 -2.14 11.97 10.85
CA PHE A 98 -0.71 11.87 10.56
C PHE A 98 0.04 11.30 11.78
N VAL A 99 0.86 10.28 11.54
CA VAL A 99 1.61 9.58 12.58
C VAL A 99 2.98 10.22 12.72
N TYR A 100 3.24 10.89 13.83
CA TYR A 100 4.57 11.37 14.19
C TYR A 100 5.39 10.21 14.76
N THR A 101 6.44 9.81 14.06
CA THR A 101 7.28 8.65 14.41
C THR A 101 8.68 8.81 13.83
N GLU A 102 9.66 8.10 14.40
CA GLU A 102 11.00 7.93 13.82
C GLU A 102 11.16 6.54 13.18
N LYS A 103 10.21 5.64 13.40
CA LYS A 103 10.18 4.32 12.76
C LYS A 103 9.89 4.46 11.27
N ASP A 104 10.30 3.46 10.50
CA ASP A 104 9.98 3.39 9.06
C ASP A 104 10.37 4.69 8.33
N ASN A 105 11.62 5.14 8.57
CA ASN A 105 12.16 6.37 8.02
C ASN A 105 11.27 7.61 8.28
N GLY A 106 10.58 7.67 9.41
CA GLY A 106 9.64 8.77 9.69
C GLY A 106 8.22 8.54 9.17
N GLY A 107 7.80 7.28 9.00
CA GLY A 107 6.47 6.90 8.56
C GLY A 107 6.27 7.07 7.06
N VAL A 108 7.17 6.50 6.26
CA VAL A 108 7.07 6.58 4.80
C VAL A 108 6.02 5.62 4.22
N HIS A 109 5.64 4.57 4.95
CA HIS A 109 4.54 3.65 4.61
C HIS A 109 3.33 3.80 5.53
#